data_AF-A0A814IEK9-F1
#
_entry.id   AF-A0A814IEK9-F1
#
_cell.length_a   1.000
_cell.length_b   1.000
_cell.length_c   1.000
_cell.angle_alpha   90.00
_cell.angle_beta   90.00
_cell.angle_gamma   90.00
#
_symmetry.space_group_name_H-M   'P 1'
#
loop_
_entity.id
_entity.type
_entity.pdbx_description
1 polymer ?
#
loop_
_entity_poly.entity_id
_entity_poly.type
_entity_poly.pdbx_seq_one_letter_code
_entity_poly.pdbx_strand_id
1 'polypeptide(L)'
;MDFSPAFSDVHSHQNDLHPSPMSLPPSAAPRSVAPKEESYTVNMDTTPTPTTHHYPSISSRITTNMGPPPSVSSYHPNSVAPSTPFSTAATPFTPRPADVSHLQPSLQNIVSTVNLGCQLDLKRIALQARNAEYNPKRFAAVIMRIRNPRTTALIFGSGKMVCTGAKSEEDSLQAARRYARVIQKLGFPAKFRDFKIQNMVGSVDVKFPIRLEALVLKHYQFCSYEPELFPGLIYRMMQPKIVLLIFVSGKVVLTGAKVRREIHEAFERIYPILKGFRK
;
A
#
# COMPACT_ATOMS: atom_id res chain seq x y z
N MET A 1 18.62 63.34 36.00
CA MET A 1 17.51 64.03 35.30
C MET A 1 16.47 62.97 34.96
N ASP A 2 15.74 62.41 35.94
CA ASP A 2 14.91 63.06 36.98
C ASP A 2 13.66 63.68 36.36
N PHE A 3 12.45 63.55 36.90
CA PHE A 3 11.92 62.68 37.97
C PHE A 3 10.38 62.67 37.77
N SER A 4 9.64 61.73 38.37
CA SER A 4 8.20 61.92 38.53
C SER A 4 7.90 63.11 39.46
N PRO A 5 6.68 63.65 39.42
CA PRO A 5 5.98 63.85 40.69
C PRO A 5 4.60 63.20 40.73
N ALA A 6 4.14 62.91 41.95
CA ALA A 6 2.82 62.41 42.32
C ALA A 6 2.22 63.30 43.43
N PHE A 7 1.06 62.90 43.98
CA PHE A 7 0.24 63.57 45.03
C PHE A 7 -0.61 64.76 44.52
N SER A 8 -1.86 64.99 45.00
CA SER A 8 -2.71 64.24 45.97
C SER A 8 -4.16 64.76 45.97
N ASP A 9 -5.14 63.86 46.16
CA ASP A 9 -6.43 63.92 46.90
C ASP A 9 -7.35 65.20 46.81
N VAL A 10 -8.66 65.23 47.12
CA VAL A 10 -9.49 64.58 48.17
C VAL A 10 -11.01 64.62 47.80
N HIS A 11 -11.76 63.52 48.01
CA HIS A 11 -13.25 63.42 48.26
C HIS A 11 -14.28 63.78 47.13
N SER A 12 -15.52 63.24 47.07
CA SER A 12 -16.31 62.30 47.92
C SER A 12 -17.61 61.74 47.25
N HIS A 13 -18.11 60.58 47.72
CA HIS A 13 -19.51 60.05 47.64
C HIS A 13 -20.09 59.70 46.24
N GLN A 14 -20.93 58.67 46.00
CA GLN A 14 -21.60 57.62 46.82
C GLN A 14 -21.88 56.33 45.94
N ASN A 15 -22.26 55.21 46.57
CA ASN A 15 -22.61 53.87 46.03
C ASN A 15 -23.87 53.84 45.09
N ASP A 16 -24.40 52.75 44.50
CA ASP A 16 -24.42 51.26 44.70
C ASP A 16 -24.47 50.52 43.32
N LEU A 17 -24.00 49.28 43.03
CA LEU A 17 -23.99 47.93 43.65
C LEU A 17 -25.22 46.99 43.40
N HIS A 18 -25.23 46.34 42.22
CA HIS A 18 -25.62 44.91 41.95
C HIS A 18 -27.05 44.38 42.32
N PRO A 19 -27.48 43.11 42.03
CA PRO A 19 -26.85 42.00 41.27
C PRO A 19 -27.74 41.26 40.22
N SER A 20 -27.11 40.34 39.47
CA SER A 20 -27.75 39.25 38.70
C SER A 20 -28.06 38.00 39.56
N PRO A 21 -28.87 37.04 39.08
CA PRO A 21 -28.56 35.61 39.33
C PRO A 21 -28.93 34.63 38.19
N MET A 22 -28.65 33.34 38.45
CA MET A 22 -29.04 32.16 37.66
C MET A 22 -29.80 31.17 38.60
N SER A 23 -30.35 30.00 38.24
CA SER A 23 -30.07 29.09 37.10
C SER A 23 -31.18 28.02 36.90
N LEU A 24 -31.15 27.35 35.73
CA LEU A 24 -31.51 25.92 35.49
C LEU A 24 -33.01 25.46 35.33
N PRO A 25 -33.26 24.27 34.69
CA PRO A 25 -34.50 23.87 33.96
C PRO A 25 -35.25 22.68 34.66
N PRO A 26 -36.04 21.74 34.05
CA PRO A 26 -36.49 21.51 32.64
C PRO A 26 -37.97 21.04 32.43
N SER A 27 -38.40 20.84 31.16
CA SER A 27 -39.37 19.80 30.72
C SER A 27 -39.35 19.57 29.19
N ALA A 28 -39.96 18.49 28.67
CA ALA A 28 -39.78 17.99 27.30
C ALA A 28 -41.06 17.41 26.64
N ALA A 29 -41.17 17.48 25.30
CA ALA A 29 -41.94 16.59 24.38
C ALA A 29 -41.68 17.00 22.88
N PRO A 30 -42.12 16.25 21.84
CA PRO A 30 -41.48 15.03 21.38
C PRO A 30 -41.06 15.04 19.88
N ARG A 31 -40.55 13.88 19.42
CA ARG A 31 -39.81 13.62 18.16
C ARG A 31 -40.54 13.91 16.83
N SER A 32 -39.76 14.32 15.82
CA SER A 32 -39.81 13.74 14.48
C SER A 32 -38.37 13.55 13.95
N VAL A 33 -38.11 12.46 13.21
CA VAL A 33 -36.77 12.14 12.68
C VAL A 33 -36.90 11.80 11.19
N ALA A 34 -36.34 12.65 10.33
CA ALA A 34 -36.07 12.31 8.94
C ALA A 34 -34.62 11.80 8.83
N PRO A 35 -34.33 10.78 8.00
CA PRO A 35 -32.96 10.31 7.80
C PRO A 35 -32.15 11.35 7.03
N LYS A 36 -30.99 11.72 7.56
CA LYS A 36 -29.98 12.50 6.80
C LYS A 36 -29.13 11.54 5.98
N GLU A 37 -28.91 11.87 4.71
CA GLU A 37 -27.87 11.24 3.90
C GLU A 37 -26.50 11.70 4.40
N GLU A 38 -25.70 10.79 4.96
CA GLU A 38 -24.28 11.05 5.23
C GLU A 38 -23.44 10.73 4.00
N SER A 39 -22.95 11.77 3.33
CA SER A 39 -22.00 11.65 2.23
C SER A 39 -20.60 11.29 2.75
N TYR A 40 -20.24 10.00 2.75
CA TYR A 40 -18.90 9.55 3.13
C TYR A 40 -17.81 9.92 2.10
N THR A 41 -17.23 11.11 2.23
CA THR A 41 -15.98 11.48 1.55
C THR A 41 -14.81 10.74 2.18
N VAL A 42 -14.35 9.66 1.54
CA VAL A 42 -13.17 8.91 1.98
C VAL A 42 -11.89 9.67 1.65
N ASN A 43 -11.30 10.33 2.65
CA ASN A 43 -9.99 10.97 2.54
C ASN A 43 -8.86 9.92 2.45
N MET A 44 -8.30 9.71 1.25
CA MET A 44 -7.13 8.84 1.06
C MET A 44 -5.80 9.57 1.34
N ASP A 45 -5.60 10.09 2.55
CA ASP A 45 -4.27 10.59 2.98
C ASP A 45 -3.97 10.37 4.47
N THR A 46 -4.15 9.15 4.96
CA THR A 46 -3.59 8.68 6.24
C THR A 46 -3.00 7.29 6.10
N THR A 47 -1.69 7.19 5.87
CA THR A 47 -0.94 5.96 6.10
C THR A 47 -0.64 5.81 7.60
N PRO A 48 -1.20 4.82 8.31
CA PRO A 48 -0.74 4.50 9.65
C PRO A 48 0.67 3.93 9.57
N THR A 49 1.54 4.34 10.49
CA THR A 49 2.84 3.69 10.70
C THR A 49 2.63 2.27 11.23
N PRO A 50 3.46 1.28 10.85
CA PRO A 50 3.26 -0.09 11.30
C PRO A 50 3.54 -0.25 12.81
N THR A 51 2.49 -0.45 13.59
CA THR A 51 2.56 -1.10 14.90
C THR A 51 2.59 -2.61 14.70
N THR A 52 3.53 -3.29 15.36
CA THR A 52 3.76 -4.72 15.19
C THR A 52 2.69 -5.54 15.90
N HIS A 53 1.68 -6.01 15.17
CA HIS A 53 0.86 -7.15 15.61
C HIS A 53 1.39 -8.46 15.01
N HIS A 54 1.63 -9.42 15.89
CA HIS A 54 2.24 -10.70 15.59
C HIS A 54 1.19 -11.65 14.98
N TYR A 55 1.42 -12.16 13.77
CA TYR A 55 0.68 -13.30 13.22
C TYR A 55 1.64 -14.49 13.11
N PRO A 56 1.26 -15.69 13.57
CA PRO A 56 2.16 -16.85 13.59
C PRO A 56 2.39 -17.38 12.18
N SER A 57 3.67 -17.53 11.82
CA SER A 57 4.08 -18.22 10.59
C SER A 57 4.00 -19.73 10.77
N ILE A 58 3.07 -20.38 10.06
CA ILE A 58 3.01 -21.86 10.00
C ILE A 58 4.23 -22.36 9.21
N SER A 59 5.09 -23.11 9.90
CA SER A 59 6.30 -23.73 9.34
C SER A 59 6.17 -25.25 9.42
N SER A 60 5.78 -25.88 8.31
CA SER A 60 5.67 -27.34 8.22
C SER A 60 7.04 -27.97 7.96
N ARG A 61 7.69 -28.46 9.02
CA ARG A 61 8.77 -29.46 8.90
C ARG A 61 8.15 -30.80 8.50
N ILE A 62 8.73 -31.46 7.50
CA ILE A 62 8.55 -32.90 7.28
C ILE A 62 9.94 -33.54 7.27
N THR A 63 10.09 -34.58 8.08
CA THR A 63 11.30 -35.40 8.22
C THR A 63 11.06 -36.80 7.67
N THR A 64 11.90 -37.26 6.74
CA THR A 64 12.09 -38.68 6.44
C THR A 64 13.53 -38.91 5.97
N ASN A 65 14.11 -40.06 6.33
CA ASN A 65 15.53 -40.36 6.16
C ASN A 65 15.73 -41.70 5.42
N MET A 66 16.78 -41.78 4.59
CA MET A 66 17.42 -43.00 4.01
C MET A 66 16.68 -43.88 2.97
N GLY A 67 17.43 -44.26 1.93
CA GLY A 67 17.12 -45.36 0.98
C GLY A 67 17.70 -45.15 -0.44
N PRO A 68 18.71 -45.93 -0.90
CA PRO A 68 19.28 -45.79 -2.24
C PRO A 68 18.53 -46.63 -3.31
N PRO A 69 18.56 -46.24 -4.61
CA PRO A 69 17.89 -46.99 -5.68
C PRO A 69 18.77 -48.12 -6.25
N PRO A 70 18.17 -49.25 -6.71
CA PRO A 70 18.88 -50.29 -7.45
C PRO A 70 18.96 -50.00 -8.95
N SER A 71 19.96 -50.59 -9.61
CA SER A 71 20.20 -50.55 -11.05
C SER A 71 19.58 -51.76 -11.79
N VAL A 72 18.89 -51.55 -12.90
CA VAL A 72 18.55 -52.59 -13.91
C VAL A 72 18.68 -52.02 -15.33
N SER A 73 19.09 -52.87 -16.27
CA SER A 73 19.61 -52.53 -17.61
C SER A 73 18.61 -52.61 -18.76
N SER A 74 19.00 -52.04 -19.92
CA SER A 74 18.56 -52.35 -21.31
C SER A 74 17.07 -52.11 -21.66
N TYR A 75 16.69 -51.60 -22.83
CA TYR A 75 17.01 -52.06 -24.20
C TYR A 75 16.84 -50.94 -25.26
N HIS A 76 17.62 -51.02 -26.35
CA HIS A 76 17.34 -50.39 -27.66
C HIS A 76 16.66 -51.43 -28.58
N PRO A 77 15.82 -51.00 -29.55
CA PRO A 77 16.32 -50.89 -30.92
C PRO A 77 15.78 -49.68 -31.73
N ASN A 78 16.42 -49.41 -32.87
CA ASN A 78 16.07 -48.38 -33.85
C ASN A 78 14.84 -48.77 -34.68
N SER A 79 14.08 -47.78 -35.22
CA SER A 79 14.31 -47.27 -36.59
C SER A 79 13.07 -46.61 -37.24
N VAL A 80 13.35 -45.85 -38.31
CA VAL A 80 12.45 -45.31 -39.36
C VAL A 80 11.49 -44.16 -39.00
N ALA A 81 11.77 -43.00 -39.61
CA ALA A 81 10.84 -41.89 -39.75
C ALA A 81 10.13 -41.93 -41.12
N PRO A 82 8.98 -41.27 -41.27
CA PRO A 82 8.70 -40.50 -42.48
C PRO A 82 8.41 -39.02 -42.18
N SER A 83 8.94 -38.16 -43.04
CA SER A 83 8.69 -36.72 -43.05
C SER A 83 7.27 -36.38 -43.49
N THR A 84 6.63 -35.43 -42.79
CA THR A 84 5.43 -34.72 -43.28
C THR A 84 5.64 -33.20 -43.10
N PRO A 85 5.11 -32.36 -44.01
CA PRO A 85 5.52 -30.96 -44.12
C PRO A 85 4.89 -30.05 -43.06
N PHE A 86 5.61 -29.00 -42.70
CA PHE A 86 5.14 -27.90 -41.84
C PHE A 86 3.84 -27.28 -42.40
N SER A 87 2.77 -27.33 -41.61
CA SER A 87 1.64 -26.40 -41.75
C SER A 87 1.71 -25.37 -40.65
N THR A 88 1.88 -24.10 -41.03
CA THR A 88 1.88 -22.93 -40.14
C THR A 88 0.45 -22.69 -39.62
N ALA A 89 0.06 -23.43 -38.59
CA ALA A 89 -1.16 -23.16 -37.85
C ALA A 89 -0.97 -21.84 -37.05
N ALA A 90 -1.35 -20.72 -37.67
CA ALA A 90 -1.50 -19.46 -36.97
C ALA A 90 -2.52 -19.66 -35.82
N THR A 91 -2.09 -19.48 -34.59
CA THR A 91 -3.00 -19.50 -33.44
C THR A 91 -4.04 -18.39 -33.63
N PRO A 92 -5.34 -18.69 -33.57
CA PRO A 92 -6.35 -17.65 -33.68
C PRO A 92 -6.18 -16.69 -32.50
N PHE A 93 -5.90 -15.43 -32.80
CA PHE A 93 -5.97 -14.35 -31.83
C PHE A 93 -7.42 -14.29 -31.33
N THR A 94 -7.67 -14.81 -30.13
CA THR A 94 -8.97 -14.68 -29.49
C THR A 94 -9.26 -13.18 -29.35
N PRO A 95 -10.31 -12.63 -29.97
CA PRO A 95 -10.56 -11.20 -29.90
C PRO A 95 -10.80 -10.81 -28.44
N ARG A 96 -9.96 -9.90 -27.92
CA ARG A 96 -10.12 -9.35 -26.56
C ARG A 96 -11.55 -8.78 -26.47
N PRO A 97 -12.38 -9.19 -25.48
CA PRO A 97 -13.74 -8.68 -25.38
C PRO A 97 -13.73 -7.15 -25.30
N ALA A 98 -14.48 -6.49 -26.20
CA ALA A 98 -14.44 -5.03 -26.34
C ALA A 98 -14.79 -4.29 -25.02
N ASP A 99 -15.60 -4.94 -24.18
CA ASP A 99 -16.13 -4.46 -22.90
C ASP A 99 -15.10 -4.33 -21.76
N VAL A 100 -13.85 -4.81 -21.93
CA VAL A 100 -12.76 -4.63 -20.93
C VAL A 100 -11.92 -3.37 -21.22
N SER A 101 -12.09 -2.73 -22.36
CA SER A 101 -11.20 -1.65 -22.84
C SER A 101 -11.20 -0.38 -21.97
N HIS A 102 -12.34 -0.05 -21.35
CA HIS A 102 -12.51 1.19 -20.58
C HIS A 102 -12.11 1.09 -19.09
N LEU A 103 -11.93 -0.12 -18.54
CA LEU A 103 -11.61 -0.32 -17.13
C LEU A 103 -10.16 -0.80 -16.98
N GLN A 104 -9.24 0.14 -16.75
CA GLN A 104 -7.84 -0.18 -16.50
C GLN A 104 -7.43 0.13 -15.05
N PRO A 105 -6.74 -0.79 -14.36
CA PRO A 105 -6.14 -0.49 -13.06
C PRO A 105 -5.13 0.64 -13.13
N SER A 106 -5.28 1.58 -12.21
CA SER A 106 -4.38 2.71 -11.98
C SER A 106 -3.36 2.38 -10.90
N LEU A 107 -2.09 2.70 -11.09
CA LEU A 107 -1.07 2.54 -10.04
C LEU A 107 -1.27 3.58 -8.94
N GLN A 108 -1.30 3.11 -7.68
CA GLN A 108 -1.50 3.94 -6.50
C GLN A 108 -0.25 4.07 -5.63
N ASN A 109 0.60 3.03 -5.61
CA ASN A 109 1.85 3.04 -4.86
C ASN A 109 2.86 2.04 -5.47
N ILE A 110 4.13 2.42 -5.47
CA ILE A 110 5.25 1.58 -5.83
C ILE A 110 6.27 1.58 -4.68
N VAL A 111 6.73 0.38 -4.34
CA VAL A 111 7.83 0.12 -3.40
C VAL A 111 9.04 -0.33 -4.19
N SER A 112 10.14 0.41 -4.10
CA SER A 112 11.43 0.05 -4.69
C SER A 112 12.53 -0.02 -3.63
N THR A 113 13.62 -0.71 -3.97
CA THR A 113 14.85 -0.72 -3.19
C THR A 113 16.02 -0.32 -4.06
N VAL A 114 17.04 0.26 -3.43
CA VAL A 114 18.35 0.53 -4.04
C VAL A 114 19.45 0.33 -2.99
N ASN A 115 20.64 -0.02 -3.46
CA ASN A 115 21.84 -0.17 -2.65
C ASN A 115 22.76 1.05 -2.86
N LEU A 116 23.04 1.77 -1.78
CA LEU A 116 23.92 2.94 -1.78
C LEU A 116 25.41 2.54 -1.74
N GLY A 117 25.73 1.27 -1.51
CA GLY A 117 27.09 0.71 -1.66
C GLY A 117 28.13 1.21 -0.67
N CYS A 118 27.73 1.79 0.46
CA CYS A 118 28.58 2.23 1.55
C CYS A 118 27.84 2.15 2.89
N GLN A 119 28.58 2.05 4.00
CA GLN A 119 28.01 2.19 5.35
C GLN A 119 27.67 3.66 5.63
N LEU A 120 26.61 3.90 6.39
CA LEU A 120 26.05 5.22 6.65
C LEU A 120 25.87 5.48 8.15
N ASP A 121 26.40 6.60 8.63
CA ASP A 121 26.07 7.10 9.96
C ASP A 121 24.70 7.78 9.94
N LEU A 122 23.72 7.04 10.43
CA LEU A 122 22.32 7.48 10.51
C LEU A 122 22.12 8.68 11.45
N LYS A 123 22.93 8.83 12.50
CA LYS A 123 22.85 10.00 13.41
C LYS A 123 23.31 11.26 12.68
N ARG A 124 24.45 11.19 11.98
CA ARG A 124 24.96 12.30 11.16
C ARG A 124 23.99 12.69 10.04
N ILE A 125 23.37 11.71 9.37
CA ILE A 125 22.35 11.99 8.35
C ILE A 125 21.17 12.75 8.96
N ALA A 126 20.61 12.26 10.07
CA ALA A 126 19.44 12.88 10.71
C ALA A 126 19.73 14.29 11.23
N LEU A 127 20.94 14.54 11.75
CA LEU A 127 21.34 15.86 12.27
C LEU A 127 21.57 16.91 11.16
N GLN A 128 21.97 16.48 9.95
CA GLN A 128 22.27 17.37 8.83
C GLN A 128 21.12 17.52 7.81
N ALA A 129 20.22 16.54 7.71
CA ALA A 129 19.14 16.54 6.73
C ALA A 129 17.83 17.12 7.30
N ARG A 130 17.42 18.30 6.81
CA ARG A 130 16.23 19.05 7.29
C ARG A 130 14.90 18.27 7.29
N ASN A 131 14.74 17.28 6.41
CA ASN A 131 13.51 16.48 6.25
C ASN A 131 13.77 15.00 6.57
N ALA A 132 14.51 14.73 7.64
CA ALA A 132 14.85 13.39 8.09
C ALA A 132 14.46 13.18 9.57
N GLU A 133 13.81 12.05 9.85
CA GLU A 133 13.41 11.60 11.19
C GLU A 133 14.23 10.34 11.55
N TYR A 134 14.81 10.28 12.76
CA TYR A 134 15.52 9.08 13.23
C TYR A 134 15.34 8.87 14.72
N ASN A 135 14.81 7.70 15.10
CA ASN A 135 14.72 7.26 16.48
C ASN A 135 15.09 5.77 16.54
N PRO A 136 16.35 5.41 16.88
CA PRO A 136 16.83 4.03 16.85
C PRO A 136 16.11 3.11 17.85
N LYS A 137 15.50 3.65 18.92
CA LYS A 137 14.67 2.86 19.85
C LYS A 137 13.34 2.43 19.23
N ARG A 138 12.86 3.17 18.23
CA ARG A 138 11.61 2.89 17.51
C ARG A 138 11.85 2.14 16.20
N PHE A 139 12.88 2.53 15.43
CA PHE A 139 13.17 1.93 14.12
C PHE A 139 14.63 2.16 13.71
N ALA A 140 15.27 1.12 13.16
CA ALA A 140 16.71 1.10 12.84
C ALA A 140 17.10 1.78 11.51
N ALA A 141 16.25 2.68 10.99
CA ALA A 141 16.49 3.40 9.74
C ALA A 141 16.07 4.86 9.85
N VAL A 142 16.75 5.73 9.10
CA VAL A 142 16.34 7.13 8.91
C VAL A 142 15.15 7.17 7.96
N ILE A 143 14.09 7.87 8.34
CA ILE A 143 12.94 8.17 7.49
C ILE A 143 13.19 9.53 6.85
N MET A 144 13.33 9.60 5.53
CA MET A 144 13.54 10.86 4.80
C MET A 144 12.39 11.09 3.82
N ARG A 145 11.95 12.34 3.63
CA ARG A 145 10.80 12.67 2.77
C ARG A 145 11.11 13.79 1.78
N ILE A 146 10.62 13.65 0.54
CA ILE A 146 10.65 14.71 -0.48
C ILE A 146 9.25 14.93 -1.06
N ARG A 147 8.96 16.18 -1.48
CA ARG A 147 7.64 16.59 -1.98
C ARG A 147 7.40 16.26 -3.46
N ASN A 148 8.46 16.15 -4.26
CA ASN A 148 8.37 15.89 -5.69
C ASN A 148 9.46 14.88 -6.14
N PRO A 149 9.09 13.68 -6.60
CA PRO A 149 7.78 13.04 -6.43
C PRO A 149 7.47 12.85 -4.93
N ARG A 150 6.20 12.99 -4.50
CA ARG A 150 5.83 12.86 -3.07
C ARG A 150 6.08 11.43 -2.61
N THR A 151 7.18 11.23 -1.88
CA THR A 151 7.70 9.90 -1.53
C THR A 151 8.32 9.91 -0.13
N THR A 152 8.59 8.72 0.39
CA THR A 152 9.36 8.51 1.62
C THR A 152 10.44 7.46 1.38
N ALA A 153 11.65 7.71 1.86
CA ALA A 153 12.74 6.75 1.89
C ALA A 153 13.00 6.25 3.32
N LEU A 154 13.32 4.96 3.44
CA LEU A 154 13.83 4.33 4.64
C LEU A 154 15.29 3.95 4.38
N ILE A 155 16.22 4.60 5.07
CA ILE A 155 17.67 4.51 4.82
C ILE A 155 18.31 3.78 6.00
N PHE A 156 18.88 2.60 5.73
CA PHE A 156 19.51 1.74 6.72
C PHE A 156 21.01 1.99 6.79
N GLY A 157 21.63 1.75 7.96
CA GLY A 157 23.08 1.96 8.16
C GLY A 157 23.95 1.16 7.18
N SER A 158 23.47 0.00 6.73
CA SER A 158 24.10 -0.86 5.71
C SER A 158 24.14 -0.27 4.28
N GLY A 159 23.60 0.94 4.06
CA GLY A 159 23.48 1.55 2.75
C GLY A 159 22.29 1.04 1.92
N LYS A 160 21.53 0.05 2.41
CA LYS A 160 20.24 -0.30 1.78
C LYS A 160 19.25 0.85 1.97
N MET A 161 18.49 1.17 0.92
CA MET A 161 17.42 2.15 0.95
C MET A 161 16.15 1.56 0.33
N VAL A 162 15.00 1.74 1.01
CA VAL A 162 13.66 1.47 0.47
C VAL A 162 13.02 2.81 0.11
N CYS A 163 12.32 2.90 -1.01
CA CYS A 163 11.58 4.09 -1.45
C CYS A 163 10.11 3.73 -1.71
N THR A 164 9.18 4.53 -1.18
CA THR A 164 7.72 4.30 -1.27
C THR A 164 6.95 5.59 -1.58
N GLY A 165 5.68 5.44 -2.02
CA GLY A 165 4.75 6.54 -2.29
C GLY A 165 4.70 7.03 -3.74
N ALA A 166 5.59 6.52 -4.61
CA ALA A 166 5.57 6.86 -6.03
C ALA A 166 4.37 6.21 -6.74
N LYS A 167 3.81 6.90 -7.74
CA LYS A 167 2.68 6.40 -8.57
C LYS A 167 3.11 5.85 -9.93
N SER A 168 4.37 6.02 -10.30
CA SER A 168 4.97 5.46 -11.52
C SER A 168 6.37 4.90 -11.25
N GLU A 169 6.79 3.97 -12.09
CA GLU A 169 8.10 3.31 -12.06
C GLU A 169 9.21 4.37 -12.23
N GLU A 170 8.97 5.32 -13.11
CA GLU A 170 9.82 6.47 -13.42
C GLU A 170 9.94 7.40 -12.22
N ASP A 171 8.84 7.75 -11.55
CA ASP A 171 8.85 8.54 -10.31
C ASP A 171 9.61 7.83 -9.20
N SER A 172 9.44 6.51 -9.08
CA SER A 172 10.14 5.70 -8.07
C SER A 172 11.65 5.72 -8.30
N LEU A 173 12.08 5.59 -9.56
CA LEU A 173 13.49 5.70 -9.97
C LEU A 173 14.04 7.12 -9.76
N GLN A 174 13.30 8.15 -10.14
CA GLN A 174 13.69 9.55 -9.93
C GLN A 174 13.81 9.90 -8.45
N ALA A 175 12.84 9.49 -7.62
CA ALA A 175 12.86 9.70 -6.18
C ALA A 175 14.06 9.01 -5.54
N ALA A 176 14.29 7.72 -5.82
CA ALA A 176 15.45 6.98 -5.33
C ALA A 176 16.77 7.65 -5.71
N ARG A 177 16.90 8.18 -6.93
CA ARG A 177 18.07 8.96 -7.37
C ARG A 177 18.21 10.29 -6.61
N ARG A 178 17.11 11.00 -6.35
CA ARG A 178 17.10 12.24 -5.53
C ARG A 178 17.58 11.97 -4.10
N TYR A 179 17.10 10.91 -3.45
CA TYR A 179 17.57 10.50 -2.12
C TYR A 179 19.07 10.14 -2.11
N ALA A 180 19.54 9.33 -3.07
CA ALA A 180 20.96 9.01 -3.21
C ALA A 180 21.82 10.28 -3.38
N ARG A 181 21.34 11.27 -4.15
CA ARG A 181 22.02 12.55 -4.33
C ARG A 181 22.05 13.42 -3.06
N VAL A 182 21.02 13.35 -2.21
CA VAL A 182 21.06 13.99 -0.88
C VAL A 182 22.15 13.35 -0.03
N ILE A 183 22.23 12.02 0.04
CA ILE A 183 23.26 11.32 0.81
C ILE A 183 24.68 11.63 0.31
N GLN A 184 24.89 11.75 -1.01
CA GLN A 184 26.15 12.25 -1.57
C GLN A 184 26.49 13.67 -1.10
N LYS A 185 25.51 14.60 -1.09
CA LYS A 185 25.72 15.98 -0.63
C LYS A 185 26.05 16.09 0.86
N LEU A 186 25.72 15.09 1.68
CA LEU A 186 26.13 14.99 3.09
C LEU A 186 27.56 14.46 3.27
N GLY A 187 28.28 14.17 2.18
CA GLY A 187 29.67 13.72 2.18
C GLY A 187 29.87 12.20 2.25
N PHE A 188 28.81 11.40 2.07
CA PHE A 188 28.93 9.94 1.99
C PHE A 188 29.22 9.49 0.54
N PRO A 189 30.09 8.49 0.31
CA PRO A 189 30.46 8.00 -1.03
C PRO A 189 29.37 7.09 -1.66
N ALA A 190 28.11 7.52 -1.58
CA ALA A 190 26.95 6.76 -2.02
C ALA A 190 26.90 6.59 -3.55
N LYS A 191 26.64 5.36 -3.99
CA LYS A 191 26.47 4.95 -5.38
C LYS A 191 25.00 4.59 -5.64
N PHE A 192 24.61 4.39 -6.89
CA PHE A 192 23.26 3.96 -7.24
C PHE A 192 23.33 2.56 -7.85
N ARG A 193 23.13 1.52 -7.02
CA ARG A 193 23.26 0.10 -7.40
C ARG A 193 21.99 -0.66 -7.10
N ASP A 194 21.76 -1.75 -7.81
CA ASP A 194 20.72 -2.75 -7.50
C ASP A 194 19.30 -2.16 -7.36
N PHE A 195 18.97 -1.12 -8.15
CA PHE A 195 17.62 -0.56 -8.15
C PHE A 195 16.61 -1.59 -8.64
N LYS A 196 15.59 -1.86 -7.84
CA LYS A 196 14.59 -2.89 -8.13
C LYS A 196 13.23 -2.51 -7.57
N ILE A 197 12.19 -2.69 -8.38
CA ILE A 197 10.80 -2.67 -7.90
C ILE A 197 10.54 -3.95 -7.10
N GLN A 198 10.05 -3.79 -5.88
CA GLN A 198 9.74 -4.88 -4.96
C GLN A 198 8.24 -5.17 -4.87
N ASN A 199 7.41 -4.12 -4.94
CA ASN A 199 5.95 -4.24 -4.98
C ASN A 199 5.32 -3.07 -5.75
N MET A 200 4.20 -3.34 -6.41
CA MET A 200 3.29 -2.39 -7.02
C MET A 200 1.88 -2.62 -6.48
N VAL A 201 1.17 -1.52 -6.21
CA VAL A 201 -0.23 -1.53 -5.79
C VAL A 201 -1.05 -0.81 -6.86
N GLY A 202 -2.02 -1.52 -7.43
CA GLY A 202 -3.01 -0.96 -8.36
C GLY A 202 -4.38 -0.86 -7.73
N SER A 203 -5.23 0.03 -8.24
CA SER A 203 -6.65 0.05 -7.93
C SER A 203 -7.51 0.34 -9.16
N VAL A 204 -8.71 -0.21 -9.14
CA VAL A 204 -9.75 -0.05 -10.16
C VAL A 204 -11.11 -0.07 -9.48
N ASP A 205 -12.11 0.51 -10.13
CA ASP A 205 -13.50 0.50 -9.68
C ASP A 205 -14.33 -0.05 -10.84
N VAL A 206 -14.95 -1.23 -10.66
CA VAL A 206 -15.71 -1.90 -11.72
C VAL A 206 -17.07 -1.28 -11.98
N LYS A 207 -17.47 -0.24 -11.21
CA LYS A 207 -18.71 0.53 -11.39
C LYS A 207 -20.01 -0.25 -11.21
N PHE A 208 -19.96 -1.39 -10.52
CA PHE A 208 -21.15 -2.10 -10.06
C PHE A 208 -20.91 -2.80 -8.71
N PRO A 209 -21.94 -2.88 -7.85
CA PRO A 209 -21.86 -3.61 -6.59
C PRO A 209 -21.76 -5.12 -6.79
N ILE A 210 -21.10 -5.83 -5.86
CA ILE A 210 -20.75 -7.26 -5.97
C ILE A 210 -21.36 -8.07 -4.82
N ARG A 211 -21.93 -9.25 -5.11
CA ARG A 211 -22.34 -10.28 -4.13
C ARG A 211 -21.12 -11.05 -3.60
N LEU A 212 -20.41 -10.49 -2.62
CA LEU A 212 -19.20 -11.11 -2.04
C LEU A 212 -19.50 -12.45 -1.37
N GLU A 213 -20.68 -12.59 -0.79
CA GLU A 213 -21.20 -13.78 -0.11
C GLU A 213 -21.31 -14.96 -1.10
N ALA A 214 -21.85 -14.70 -2.30
CA ALA A 214 -21.92 -15.69 -3.36
C ALA A 214 -20.53 -15.98 -3.99
N LEU A 215 -19.65 -14.97 -4.06
CA LEU A 215 -18.29 -15.12 -4.57
C LEU A 215 -17.43 -16.01 -3.65
N VAL A 216 -17.47 -15.80 -2.33
CA VAL A 216 -16.72 -16.64 -1.39
C VAL A 216 -17.22 -18.08 -1.40
N LEU A 217 -18.53 -18.33 -1.46
CA LEU A 217 -19.08 -19.68 -1.55
C LEU A 217 -18.59 -20.45 -2.79
N LYS A 218 -18.56 -19.79 -3.97
CA LYS A 218 -18.13 -20.44 -5.22
C LYS A 218 -16.60 -20.54 -5.38
N HIS A 219 -15.84 -19.60 -4.82
CA HIS A 219 -14.38 -19.51 -4.96
C HIS A 219 -13.62 -19.72 -3.63
N TYR A 220 -14.21 -20.45 -2.67
CA TYR A 220 -13.72 -20.56 -1.29
C TYR A 220 -12.24 -20.93 -1.15
N GLN A 221 -11.69 -21.74 -2.08
CA GLN A 221 -10.27 -22.14 -2.11
C GLN A 221 -9.30 -20.98 -2.31
N PHE A 222 -9.75 -19.87 -2.91
CA PHE A 222 -8.95 -18.67 -3.20
C PHE A 222 -9.37 -17.45 -2.36
N CYS A 223 -10.52 -17.54 -1.69
CA CYS A 223 -11.16 -16.42 -1.00
C CYS A 223 -11.00 -16.51 0.51
N SER A 224 -10.95 -15.36 1.18
CA SER A 224 -11.17 -15.23 2.62
C SER A 224 -12.02 -13.99 2.84
N TYR A 225 -13.17 -14.13 3.50
CA TYR A 225 -14.11 -13.04 3.71
C TYR A 225 -14.77 -13.17 5.08
N GLU A 226 -14.32 -12.33 6.01
CA GLU A 226 -14.77 -12.26 7.40
C GLU A 226 -15.17 -10.80 7.66
N PRO A 227 -16.41 -10.38 7.31
CA PRO A 227 -16.79 -8.97 7.27
C PRO A 227 -16.62 -8.24 8.60
N GLU A 228 -16.79 -8.94 9.72
CA GLU A 228 -16.57 -8.43 11.08
C GLU A 228 -15.09 -8.10 11.38
N LEU A 229 -14.15 -8.74 10.67
CA LEU A 229 -12.71 -8.49 10.81
C LEU A 229 -12.19 -7.53 9.74
N PHE A 230 -12.71 -7.62 8.51
CA PHE A 230 -12.31 -6.76 7.40
C PHE A 230 -13.43 -6.68 6.33
N PRO A 231 -13.87 -5.47 5.93
CA PRO A 231 -15.04 -5.29 5.04
C PRO A 231 -14.83 -5.70 3.57
N GLY A 232 -13.64 -6.12 3.16
CA GLY A 232 -13.33 -6.57 1.80
C GLY A 232 -13.05 -8.08 1.74
N LEU A 233 -13.40 -8.71 0.62
CA LEU A 233 -12.98 -10.08 0.33
C LEU A 233 -11.52 -10.10 -0.11
N ILE A 234 -10.71 -10.97 0.49
CA ILE A 234 -9.33 -11.22 0.09
C ILE A 234 -9.33 -12.37 -0.92
N TYR A 235 -8.92 -12.10 -2.17
CA TYR A 235 -8.76 -13.10 -3.22
C TYR A 235 -7.28 -13.35 -3.50
N ARG A 236 -6.83 -14.61 -3.42
CA ARG A 236 -5.44 -15.03 -3.64
C ARG A 236 -5.32 -15.68 -5.02
N MET A 237 -4.94 -14.90 -6.02
CA MET A 237 -4.67 -15.40 -7.36
C MET A 237 -3.30 -16.10 -7.39
N MET A 238 -3.27 -17.33 -7.92
CA MET A 238 -2.03 -18.11 -8.01
C MET A 238 -1.16 -17.70 -9.21
N GLN A 239 -1.79 -17.40 -10.35
CA GLN A 239 -1.10 -16.98 -11.58
C GLN A 239 -1.85 -15.79 -12.25
N PRO A 240 -1.19 -14.62 -12.41
CA PRO A 240 0.02 -14.21 -11.70
C PRO A 240 -0.21 -14.23 -10.18
N LYS A 241 0.87 -14.34 -9.38
CA LYS A 241 0.78 -14.44 -7.92
C LYS A 241 0.44 -13.10 -7.29
N ILE A 242 -0.86 -12.78 -7.23
CA ILE A 242 -1.41 -11.47 -6.85
C ILE A 242 -2.46 -11.65 -5.74
N VAL A 243 -2.49 -10.72 -4.79
CA VAL A 243 -3.57 -10.61 -3.82
C VAL A 243 -4.47 -9.44 -4.23
N LEU A 244 -5.77 -9.70 -4.29
CA LEU A 244 -6.80 -8.70 -4.56
C LEU A 244 -7.64 -8.49 -3.29
N LEU A 245 -8.01 -7.24 -3.03
CA LEU A 245 -9.00 -6.85 -2.02
C LEU A 245 -10.22 -6.32 -2.78
N ILE A 246 -11.34 -7.02 -2.69
CA ILE A 246 -12.57 -6.75 -3.45
C ILE A 246 -13.65 -6.27 -2.49
N PHE A 247 -14.18 -5.07 -2.71
CA PHE A 247 -15.19 -4.46 -1.85
C PHE A 247 -16.59 -4.59 -2.45
N VAL A 248 -17.63 -4.63 -1.60
CA VAL A 248 -19.05 -4.71 -2.00
C VAL A 248 -19.44 -3.62 -3.00
N SER A 249 -18.79 -2.46 -2.94
CA SER A 249 -18.99 -1.29 -3.81
C SER A 249 -18.45 -1.44 -5.25
N GLY A 250 -17.71 -2.50 -5.56
CA GLY A 250 -17.04 -2.67 -6.85
C GLY A 250 -15.61 -2.10 -6.92
N LYS A 251 -15.13 -1.45 -5.86
CA LYS A 251 -13.71 -1.07 -5.75
C LYS A 251 -12.85 -2.34 -5.56
N VAL A 252 -11.72 -2.39 -6.26
CA VAL A 252 -10.74 -3.50 -6.20
C VAL A 252 -9.34 -2.91 -6.05
N VAL A 253 -8.58 -3.44 -5.10
CA VAL A 253 -7.14 -3.15 -4.92
C VAL A 253 -6.34 -4.41 -5.26
N LEU A 254 -5.25 -4.27 -6.00
CA LEU A 254 -4.36 -5.36 -6.40
C LEU A 254 -2.95 -5.09 -5.86
N THR A 255 -2.31 -6.08 -5.24
CA THR A 255 -0.96 -5.96 -4.64
C THR A 255 -0.17 -7.27 -4.76
N GLY A 256 1.16 -7.18 -4.68
CA GLY A 256 2.10 -8.31 -4.84
C GLY A 256 2.83 -8.32 -6.18
N ALA A 257 2.43 -7.46 -7.13
CA ALA A 257 3.05 -7.35 -8.44
C ALA A 257 4.45 -6.72 -8.37
N LYS A 258 5.35 -7.15 -9.25
CA LYS A 258 6.67 -6.53 -9.47
C LYS A 258 6.75 -5.81 -10.81
N VAL A 259 5.87 -6.14 -11.76
CA VAL A 259 5.73 -5.44 -13.04
C VAL A 259 4.27 -5.08 -13.30
N ARG A 260 4.03 -3.90 -13.88
CA ARG A 260 2.68 -3.35 -14.12
C ARG A 260 1.76 -4.32 -14.87
N ARG A 261 2.33 -5.08 -15.81
CA ARG A 261 1.62 -6.10 -16.57
C ARG A 261 0.92 -7.15 -15.70
N GLU A 262 1.50 -7.57 -14.58
CA GLU A 262 0.86 -8.54 -13.67
C GLU A 262 -0.46 -8.00 -13.08
N ILE A 263 -0.57 -6.69 -12.87
CA ILE A 263 -1.79 -6.04 -12.38
C ILE A 263 -2.87 -6.05 -13.47
N HIS A 264 -2.50 -5.76 -14.73
CA HIS A 264 -3.44 -5.83 -15.86
C HIS A 264 -3.89 -7.27 -16.12
N GLU A 265 -2.96 -8.23 -16.19
CA GLU A 265 -3.28 -9.66 -16.39
C GLU A 265 -4.15 -10.22 -15.25
N ALA A 266 -3.90 -9.83 -13.99
CA ALA A 266 -4.74 -10.20 -12.86
C ALA A 266 -6.15 -9.59 -12.95
N PHE A 267 -6.26 -8.33 -13.39
CA PHE A 267 -7.56 -7.69 -13.55
C PHE A 267 -8.37 -8.31 -14.70
N GLU A 268 -7.76 -8.55 -15.86
CA GLU A 268 -8.41 -9.22 -17.00
C GLU A 268 -8.94 -10.60 -16.62
N ARG A 269 -8.24 -11.33 -15.73
CA ARG A 269 -8.68 -12.65 -15.22
C ARG A 269 -9.84 -12.56 -14.23
N ILE A 270 -9.82 -11.60 -13.30
CA ILE A 270 -10.86 -11.51 -12.25
C ILE A 270 -12.14 -10.81 -12.76
N TYR A 271 -12.04 -9.82 -13.64
CA TYR A 271 -13.17 -9.00 -14.09
C TYR A 271 -14.39 -9.81 -14.59
N PRO A 272 -14.27 -10.82 -15.47
CA PRO A 272 -15.43 -11.63 -15.89
C PRO A 272 -16.06 -12.42 -14.74
N ILE A 273 -15.28 -12.84 -13.75
CA ILE A 273 -15.78 -13.49 -12.54
C ILE A 273 -16.62 -12.48 -11.74
N LEU A 274 -16.08 -11.28 -11.45
CA LEU A 274 -16.79 -10.24 -10.71
C LEU A 274 -18.09 -9.82 -11.41
N LYS A 275 -18.08 -9.71 -12.75
CA LYS A 275 -19.26 -9.38 -13.56
C LYS A 275 -20.38 -10.40 -13.39
N GLY A 276 -20.06 -11.69 -13.22
CA GLY A 276 -21.03 -12.74 -12.90
C GLY A 276 -21.65 -12.65 -11.50
N PHE A 277 -21.02 -11.90 -10.58
CA PHE A 277 -21.50 -11.65 -9.22
C PHE A 277 -22.04 -10.23 -9.00
N ARG A 278 -22.25 -9.46 -10.07
CA ARG A 278 -22.90 -8.14 -10.02
C ARG A 278 -24.25 -8.23 -9.31
N LYS A 279 -24.49 -7.40 -8.29
CA LYS A 279 -25.79 -7.24 -7.63
C LYS A 279 -26.84 -6.80 -8.65
#